data_AF-A0A1X3DKD6-F1
#
_entry.id   AF-A0A1X3DKD6-F1
#
_cell.length_a   1.000
_cell.length_b   1.000
_cell.length_c   1.000
_cell.angle_alpha   90.00
_cell.angle_beta   90.00
_cell.angle_gamma   90.00
#
_symmetry.space_group_name_H-M   'P 1'
#
loop_
_entity.id
_entity.type
_entity.pdbx_description
1 polymer ?
#
loop_
_entity_poly.entity_id
_entity_poly.type
_entity_poly.pdbx_seq_one_letter_code
_entity_poly.pdbx_strand_id
1 'polypeptide(L)'
;MAVKKKPVSRPCPVCGRVYEWRRASGRIFELCEHCRQPDCVVCGKKVPIERGRKNTCCTQCEQDKVRRTQNRAYAKRIAADPELNKRNHAARKEKLLNDPEKMRAYKQKEAERSKRRLKDPDYRQKRAEYQASRYIQNRDEINQQRADFWAALPEEEKEKRRILARERGRVWRQEERERLQKNPEEWAKYQAYQRAARQKYKQNQEFAKLMKQTQELLNVAEQNKPKRDGD
;
A
#
# COMPACT_ATOMS: atom_id res chain seq x y z
N MET A 1 -64.39 31.12 -34.94
CA MET A 1 -63.83 30.04 -34.11
C MET A 1 -62.60 29.49 -34.81
N ALA A 2 -61.39 29.60 -34.22
CA ALA A 2 -60.17 29.12 -34.86
C ALA A 2 -60.19 27.57 -34.90
N VAL A 3 -60.22 27.00 -36.11
CA VAL A 3 -60.15 25.55 -36.33
C VAL A 3 -58.80 25.06 -35.78
N LYS A 4 -58.83 24.42 -34.59
CA LYS A 4 -57.64 23.77 -34.02
C LYS A 4 -57.21 22.68 -35.00
N LYS A 5 -56.11 22.91 -35.72
CA LYS A 5 -55.54 21.93 -36.66
C LYS A 5 -55.21 20.66 -35.89
N LYS A 6 -55.64 19.50 -36.41
CA LYS A 6 -55.33 18.19 -35.81
C LYS A 6 -53.80 18.00 -35.73
N PRO A 7 -53.30 17.35 -34.67
CA PRO A 7 -51.88 17.03 -34.58
C PRO A 7 -51.48 16.11 -35.73
N VAL A 8 -50.30 16.35 -36.31
CA VAL A 8 -49.75 15.54 -37.40
C VAL A 8 -48.70 14.61 -36.81
N SER A 9 -48.89 13.30 -36.96
CA SER A 9 -47.96 12.28 -36.46
C SER A 9 -47.06 11.76 -37.57
N ARG A 10 -45.74 11.69 -37.33
CA ARG A 10 -44.75 11.15 -38.29
C ARG A 10 -43.67 10.35 -37.53
N PRO A 11 -43.01 9.35 -38.16
CA PRO A 11 -41.87 8.69 -37.57
C PRO A 11 -40.67 9.64 -37.44
N CYS A 12 -39.94 9.55 -36.33
CA CYS A 12 -38.70 10.27 -36.10
C CYS A 12 -37.62 9.78 -37.08
N PRO A 13 -36.93 10.67 -37.80
CA PRO A 13 -35.89 10.26 -38.75
C PRO A 13 -34.67 9.59 -38.09
N VAL A 14 -34.47 9.81 -36.78
CA VAL A 14 -33.32 9.26 -36.03
C VAL A 14 -33.63 7.91 -35.38
N CYS A 15 -34.82 7.74 -34.82
CA CYS A 15 -35.15 6.55 -34.01
C CYS A 15 -36.42 5.80 -34.45
N GLY A 16 -37.07 6.24 -35.54
CA GLY A 16 -38.27 5.60 -36.10
C GLY A 16 -39.55 5.76 -35.27
N ARG A 17 -39.48 6.24 -34.02
CA ARG A 17 -40.67 6.40 -33.16
C ARG A 17 -41.65 7.41 -33.77
N VAL A 18 -42.91 7.02 -33.88
CA VAL A 18 -43.99 7.93 -34.29
C VAL A 18 -44.28 8.91 -33.18
N TYR A 19 -44.25 10.20 -33.49
CA TYR A 19 -44.53 11.28 -32.53
C TYR A 19 -45.29 12.41 -33.21
N GLU A 20 -45.89 13.30 -32.41
CA GLU A 20 -46.56 14.49 -32.89
C GLU A 20 -45.53 15.50 -33.44
N TRP A 21 -45.38 15.49 -34.76
CA TRP A 21 -44.52 16.39 -35.52
C TRP A 21 -45.03 17.83 -35.45
N ARG A 22 -46.35 18.02 -35.47
CA ARG A 22 -47.01 19.32 -35.32
C ARG A 22 -48.00 19.30 -34.17
N ARG A 23 -47.78 20.13 -33.15
CA ARG A 23 -48.71 20.29 -32.03
C ARG A 23 -49.84 21.26 -32.36
N ALA A 24 -50.92 21.20 -31.57
CA ALA A 24 -52.01 22.17 -31.61
C ALA A 24 -51.55 23.63 -31.41
N SER A 25 -50.38 23.84 -30.77
CA SER A 25 -49.72 25.15 -30.61
C SER A 25 -49.05 25.70 -31.88
N GLY A 26 -49.07 24.96 -32.99
CA GLY A 26 -48.45 25.37 -34.26
C GLY A 26 -46.95 25.11 -34.36
N ARG A 27 -46.27 24.77 -33.25
CA ARG A 27 -44.84 24.39 -33.27
C ARG A 27 -44.63 23.07 -34.01
N ILE A 28 -43.58 23.05 -34.82
CA ILE A 28 -43.12 21.89 -35.57
C ILE A 28 -41.82 21.39 -34.93
N PHE A 29 -41.72 20.07 -34.74
CA PHE A 29 -40.50 19.44 -34.25
C PHE A 29 -40.07 18.36 -35.23
N GLU A 30 -38.87 18.46 -35.78
CA GLU A 30 -38.29 17.50 -36.73
C GLU A 30 -37.79 16.19 -36.07
N LEU A 31 -37.60 16.23 -34.75
CA LEU A 31 -37.16 15.09 -33.95
C LEU A 31 -38.12 14.83 -32.79
N CYS A 32 -38.27 13.56 -32.40
CA CYS A 32 -39.07 13.21 -31.23
C CYS A 32 -38.47 13.80 -29.94
N GLU A 33 -39.28 13.89 -28.87
CA GLU A 33 -38.83 14.48 -27.59
C GLU A 33 -37.59 13.79 -27.01
N HIS A 34 -37.44 12.48 -27.25
CA HIS A 34 -36.27 11.71 -26.81
C HIS A 34 -35.00 12.07 -27.59
N CYS A 35 -35.08 12.13 -28.93
CA CYS A 35 -33.93 12.48 -29.77
C CYS A 35 -33.50 13.94 -29.61
N ARG A 36 -34.43 14.82 -29.22
CA ARG A 36 -34.13 16.22 -28.88
C ARG A 36 -33.41 16.42 -27.55
N GLN A 37 -33.39 15.40 -26.68
CA GLN A 37 -32.67 15.53 -25.42
C GLN A 37 -31.16 15.64 -25.67
N PRO A 38 -30.45 16.46 -24.87
CA PRO A 38 -29.00 16.53 -24.96
C PRO A 38 -28.38 15.21 -24.51
N ASP A 39 -27.17 14.97 -24.97
CA ASP A 39 -26.36 13.85 -24.51
C ASP A 39 -25.77 14.16 -23.13
N CYS A 40 -25.69 13.13 -22.30
CA CYS A 40 -25.11 13.22 -20.98
C CYS A 40 -23.63 13.62 -21.09
N VAL A 41 -23.25 14.71 -20.42
CA VAL A 41 -21.87 15.22 -20.46
C VAL A 41 -20.82 14.28 -19.84
N VAL A 42 -21.25 13.18 -19.21
CA VAL A 42 -20.36 12.20 -18.58
C VAL A 42 -20.24 10.91 -19.39
N CYS A 43 -21.35 10.40 -19.94
CA CYS A 43 -21.38 9.08 -20.59
C CYS A 43 -21.95 9.09 -22.02
N GLY A 44 -22.37 10.23 -22.56
CA GLY A 44 -22.89 10.38 -23.92
C GLY A 44 -24.31 9.84 -24.16
N LYS A 45 -24.93 9.17 -23.18
CA LYS A 45 -26.33 8.69 -23.31
C LYS A 45 -27.33 9.84 -23.27
N LYS A 46 -28.46 9.72 -23.98
CA LYS A 46 -29.55 10.71 -23.92
C LYS A 46 -30.04 10.95 -22.51
N VAL A 47 -30.18 12.22 -22.13
CA VAL A 47 -30.74 12.58 -20.83
C VAL A 47 -32.24 12.30 -20.81
N PRO A 48 -32.78 11.57 -19.81
CA PRO A 48 -34.22 11.37 -19.68
C PRO A 48 -34.97 12.69 -19.48
N ILE A 49 -36.15 12.81 -20.07
CA ILE A 49 -37.00 14.02 -20.00
C ILE A 49 -37.35 14.37 -18.55
N GLU A 50 -37.56 13.35 -17.71
CA GLU A 50 -37.84 13.46 -16.27
C GLU A 50 -36.76 14.23 -15.49
N ARG A 51 -35.52 14.29 -16.00
CA ARG A 51 -34.40 15.00 -15.36
C ARG A 51 -34.48 16.51 -15.58
N GLY A 52 -35.42 17.00 -16.40
CA GLY A 52 -35.67 18.41 -16.65
C GLY A 52 -34.45 19.14 -17.24
N ARG A 53 -33.95 20.16 -16.54
CA ARG A 53 -32.84 21.01 -17.01
C ARG A 53 -31.45 20.43 -16.75
N LYS A 54 -31.34 19.22 -16.20
CA LYS A 54 -30.04 18.59 -15.93
C LYS A 54 -29.40 18.12 -17.25
N ASN A 55 -28.08 18.16 -17.32
CA ASN A 55 -27.32 17.69 -18.49
C ASN A 55 -26.67 16.31 -18.27
N THR A 56 -27.22 15.52 -17.34
CA THR A 56 -26.69 14.20 -16.95
C THR A 56 -27.82 13.17 -16.89
N CYS A 57 -27.60 11.99 -17.49
CA CYS A 57 -28.64 10.98 -17.62
C CYS A 57 -29.10 10.37 -16.28
N CYS A 58 -28.22 10.25 -15.28
CA CYS A 58 -28.53 9.65 -13.98
C CYS A 58 -27.79 10.35 -12.83
N THR A 59 -28.24 10.10 -11.58
CA THR A 59 -27.67 10.67 -10.35
C THR A 59 -26.18 10.34 -10.20
N GLN A 60 -25.76 9.14 -10.61
CA GLN A 60 -24.35 8.75 -10.62
C GLN A 60 -23.52 9.65 -11.54
N CYS A 61 -23.98 9.90 -12.78
CA CYS A 61 -23.30 10.83 -13.69
C CYS A 61 -23.26 12.26 -13.13
N GLU A 62 -24.29 12.67 -12.40
CA GLU A 62 -24.32 13.98 -11.72
C GLU A 62 -23.25 14.07 -10.63
N GLN A 63 -23.13 13.04 -9.78
CA GLN A 63 -22.08 12.93 -8.77
C GLN A 63 -20.68 12.90 -9.39
N ASP A 64 -20.51 12.18 -10.49
CA ASP A 64 -19.22 12.10 -11.19
C ASP A 64 -18.84 13.44 -11.82
N LYS A 65 -19.80 14.17 -12.39
CA LYS A 65 -19.58 15.54 -12.88
C LYS A 65 -19.12 16.46 -11.76
N VAL A 66 -19.80 16.45 -10.62
CA VAL A 66 -19.42 17.24 -9.44
C VAL A 66 -18.02 16.88 -8.98
N ARG A 67 -17.72 15.58 -8.84
CA ARG A 67 -16.41 15.07 -8.43
C ARG A 67 -15.30 15.52 -9.39
N ARG A 68 -15.51 15.39 -10.70
CA ARG A 68 -14.55 15.85 -11.73
C ARG A 68 -14.30 17.36 -11.62
N THR A 69 -15.34 18.14 -11.40
CA THR A 69 -15.26 19.60 -11.26
C THR A 69 -14.45 19.98 -10.02
N GLN A 70 -14.75 19.36 -8.88
CA GLN A 70 -14.04 19.56 -7.62
C GLN A 70 -12.58 19.12 -7.72
N ASN A 71 -12.30 17.97 -8.32
CA ASN A 71 -10.94 17.46 -8.54
C ASN A 71 -10.13 18.39 -9.43
N ARG A 72 -10.73 18.93 -10.50
CA ARG A 72 -10.06 19.92 -11.37
C ARG A 72 -9.74 21.20 -10.60
N ALA A 73 -10.69 21.71 -9.82
CA ALA A 73 -10.47 22.90 -9.00
C ALA A 73 -9.42 22.66 -7.91
N TYR A 74 -9.40 21.47 -7.31
CA TYR A 74 -8.39 21.07 -6.34
C TYR A 74 -7.00 20.94 -6.99
N ALA A 75 -6.88 20.27 -8.14
CA ALA A 75 -5.62 20.13 -8.87
C ALA A 75 -5.03 21.50 -9.24
N LYS A 76 -5.87 22.45 -9.67
CA LYS A 76 -5.44 23.84 -9.91
C LYS A 76 -4.89 24.51 -8.65
N ARG A 77 -5.54 24.32 -7.49
CA ARG A 77 -5.07 24.89 -6.21
C ARG A 77 -3.73 24.30 -5.78
N ILE A 78 -3.55 22.98 -5.94
CA ILE A 78 -2.28 22.32 -5.61
C ILE A 78 -1.18 22.69 -6.61
N ALA A 79 -1.50 22.88 -7.88
CA ALA A 79 -0.52 23.35 -8.87
C ALA A 79 -0.06 24.78 -8.57
N ALA A 80 -0.95 25.64 -8.10
CA ALA A 80 -0.61 27.01 -7.69
C ALA A 80 0.18 27.07 -6.37
N ASP A 81 -0.14 26.18 -5.44
CA ASP A 81 0.56 26.06 -4.16
C ASP A 81 0.75 24.58 -3.78
N PRO A 82 1.91 24.00 -4.12
CA PRO A 82 2.22 22.60 -3.79
C PRO A 82 2.30 22.34 -2.28
N GLU A 83 2.59 23.37 -1.48
CA GLU A 83 2.78 23.24 -0.02
C GLU A 83 1.49 23.44 0.77
N LEU A 84 0.38 23.83 0.11
CA LEU A 84 -0.93 24.06 0.73
C LEU A 84 -1.35 22.93 1.68
N ASN A 85 -1.19 21.69 1.23
CA ASN A 85 -1.57 20.51 2.01
C ASN A 85 -0.65 20.27 3.20
N LYS A 86 0.65 20.51 3.06
CA LYS A 86 1.59 20.36 4.18
C LYS A 86 1.28 21.38 5.27
N ARG A 87 1.01 22.63 4.89
CA ARG A 87 0.59 23.69 5.83
C ARG A 87 -0.73 23.37 6.52
N ASN A 88 -1.74 22.96 5.76
CA ASN A 88 -3.05 22.57 6.32
C ASN A 88 -2.95 21.37 7.26
N HIS A 89 -2.10 20.39 6.93
CA HIS A 89 -1.85 19.23 7.78
C HIS A 89 -1.13 19.64 9.07
N ALA A 90 -0.10 20.50 8.98
CA ALA A 90 0.62 21.02 10.14
C ALA A 90 -0.32 21.79 11.08
N ALA A 91 -1.12 22.73 10.54
CA ALA A 91 -2.09 23.49 11.32
C ALA A 91 -3.15 22.60 11.99
N ARG A 92 -3.59 21.53 11.31
CA ARG A 92 -4.50 20.54 11.92
C ARG A 92 -3.83 19.78 13.07
N LYS A 93 -2.57 19.36 12.88
CA LYS A 93 -1.80 18.66 13.91
C LYS A 93 -1.57 19.54 15.13
N GLU A 94 -1.22 20.80 14.92
CA GLU A 94 -1.05 21.81 15.97
C GLU A 94 -2.34 22.02 16.75
N LYS A 95 -3.47 22.26 16.06
CA LYS A 95 -4.80 22.36 16.70
C LYS A 95 -5.16 21.11 17.50
N LEU A 96 -4.78 19.94 17.01
CA LEU A 96 -5.01 18.69 17.74
C LEU A 96 -4.15 18.67 19.01
N LEU A 97 -2.85 18.93 18.91
CA LEU A 97 -1.91 18.94 20.05
C LEU A 97 -2.29 19.95 21.14
N ASN A 98 -2.82 21.11 20.75
CA ASN A 98 -3.24 22.16 21.68
C ASN A 98 -4.53 21.82 22.44
N ASP A 99 -5.23 20.74 22.09
CA ASP A 99 -6.46 20.31 22.73
C ASP A 99 -6.30 18.88 23.31
N PRO A 100 -6.05 18.75 24.62
CA PRO A 100 -5.81 17.45 25.27
C PRO A 100 -6.99 16.47 25.14
N GLU A 101 -8.23 16.96 25.14
CA GLU A 101 -9.41 16.11 25.03
C GLU A 101 -9.56 15.57 23.60
N LYS A 102 -9.37 16.43 22.59
CA LYS A 102 -9.36 15.98 21.19
C LYS A 102 -8.19 15.04 20.91
N MET A 103 -7.02 15.25 21.50
CA MET A 103 -5.90 14.29 21.41
C MET A 103 -6.27 12.92 21.97
N ARG A 104 -6.90 12.87 23.15
CA ARG A 104 -7.34 11.60 23.76
C ARG A 104 -8.35 10.89 22.88
N ALA A 105 -9.38 11.59 22.41
CA ALA A 105 -10.39 11.04 21.51
C ALA A 105 -9.78 10.56 20.18
N TYR A 106 -8.81 11.30 19.63
CA TYR A 106 -8.07 10.89 18.43
C TYR A 106 -7.31 9.58 18.67
N LYS A 107 -6.53 9.49 19.76
CA LYS A 107 -5.77 8.28 20.12
C LYS A 107 -6.68 7.07 20.34
N GLN A 108 -7.82 7.24 20.98
CA GLN A 108 -8.81 6.17 21.17
C GLN A 108 -9.34 5.67 19.82
N LYS A 109 -9.78 6.58 18.94
CA LYS A 109 -10.24 6.23 17.59
C LYS A 109 -9.14 5.55 16.76
N GLU A 110 -7.90 6.01 16.90
CA GLU A 110 -6.76 5.40 16.22
C GLU A 110 -6.50 3.98 16.74
N ALA A 111 -6.51 3.78 18.06
CA ALA A 111 -6.34 2.47 18.67
C ALA A 111 -7.43 1.48 18.24
N GLU A 112 -8.69 1.92 18.19
CA GLU A 112 -9.80 1.11 17.67
C GLU A 112 -9.62 0.74 16.20
N ARG A 113 -9.26 1.71 15.35
CA ARG A 113 -8.98 1.47 13.94
C ARG A 113 -7.81 0.50 13.76
N SER A 114 -6.76 0.65 14.56
CA SER A 114 -5.59 -0.22 14.55
C SER A 114 -5.99 -1.65 14.93
N LYS A 115 -6.78 -1.83 16.00
CA LYS A 115 -7.32 -3.15 16.39
C LYS A 115 -8.14 -3.79 15.28
N ARG A 116 -9.02 -3.03 14.61
CA ARG A 116 -9.82 -3.53 13.48
C ARG A 116 -8.95 -3.96 12.30
N ARG A 117 -7.99 -3.12 11.90
CA ARG A 117 -7.04 -3.39 10.82
C ARG A 117 -6.16 -4.61 11.10
N LEU A 118 -5.72 -4.80 12.34
CA LEU A 118 -4.92 -5.96 12.71
C LEU A 118 -5.68 -7.28 12.63
N LYS A 119 -7.01 -7.25 12.79
CA LYS A 119 -7.86 -8.45 12.63
C LYS A 119 -8.17 -8.74 11.16
N ASP A 120 -8.05 -7.76 10.27
CA ASP A 120 -8.32 -7.89 8.85
C ASP A 120 -7.16 -8.61 8.13
N PRO A 121 -7.40 -9.80 7.54
CA PRO A 121 -6.36 -10.55 6.83
C PRO A 121 -5.84 -9.81 5.58
N ASP A 122 -6.70 -9.13 4.81
CA ASP A 122 -6.30 -8.41 3.59
C ASP A 122 -5.40 -7.23 3.94
N TYR A 123 -5.75 -6.49 5.00
CA TYR A 123 -4.88 -5.42 5.51
C TYR A 123 -3.52 -5.94 5.96
N ARG A 124 -3.47 -7.08 6.67
CA ARG A 124 -2.20 -7.68 7.12
C ARG A 124 -1.32 -8.06 5.94
N GLN A 125 -1.89 -8.66 4.91
CA GLN A 125 -1.17 -9.03 3.70
C GLN A 125 -0.63 -7.80 2.97
N LYS A 126 -1.48 -6.82 2.65
CA LYS A 126 -1.07 -5.56 2.00
C LYS A 126 0.00 -4.82 2.80
N ARG A 127 -0.10 -4.82 4.13
CA ARG A 127 0.92 -4.24 5.01
C ARG A 127 2.24 -4.99 4.91
N ALA A 128 2.22 -6.33 4.86
CA ALA A 128 3.42 -7.13 4.72
C ALA A 128 4.11 -6.87 3.36
N GLU A 129 3.34 -6.85 2.27
CA GLU A 129 3.82 -6.54 0.92
C GLU A 129 4.44 -5.14 0.86
N TYR A 130 3.76 -4.13 1.42
CA TYR A 130 4.27 -2.76 1.50
C TYR A 130 5.57 -2.66 2.30
N GLN A 131 5.68 -3.36 3.45
CA GLN A 131 6.90 -3.33 4.24
C GLN A 131 8.04 -4.06 3.54
N ALA A 132 7.76 -5.16 2.84
CA ALA A 132 8.75 -5.89 2.05
C ALA A 132 9.27 -5.02 0.89
N SER A 133 8.38 -4.39 0.13
CA SER A 133 8.77 -3.50 -0.98
C SER A 133 9.55 -2.28 -0.47
N ARG A 134 9.09 -1.65 0.61
CA ARG A 134 9.81 -0.54 1.26
C ARG A 134 11.20 -0.97 1.74
N TYR A 135 11.33 -2.16 2.33
CA TYR A 135 12.62 -2.65 2.79
C TYR A 135 13.57 -2.91 1.62
N ILE A 136 13.08 -3.49 0.52
CA ILE A 136 13.90 -3.72 -0.68
C ILE A 136 14.39 -2.40 -1.25
N GLN A 137 13.50 -1.40 -1.38
CA GLN A 137 13.83 -0.10 -1.97
C GLN A 137 14.79 0.72 -1.10
N ASN A 138 14.69 0.61 0.22
CA ASN A 138 15.44 1.44 1.17
C ASN A 138 16.38 0.61 2.04
N ARG A 139 16.86 -0.53 1.53
CA ARG A 139 17.60 -1.52 2.32
C ARG A 139 18.82 -0.92 3.00
N ASP A 140 19.61 -0.17 2.24
CA ASP A 140 20.89 0.36 2.70
C ASP A 140 20.67 1.48 3.72
N GLU A 141 19.74 2.40 3.45
CA GLU A 141 19.35 3.44 4.40
C GLU A 141 18.85 2.85 5.73
N ILE A 142 17.98 1.84 5.67
CA ILE A 142 17.45 1.17 6.87
C ILE A 142 18.58 0.47 7.64
N ASN A 143 19.51 -0.17 6.95
CA ASN A 143 20.64 -0.84 7.59
C ASN A 143 21.61 0.17 8.20
N GLN A 144 21.85 1.30 7.55
CA GLN A 144 22.67 2.38 8.08
C GLN A 144 22.04 2.99 9.33
N GLN A 145 20.75 3.34 9.29
CA GLN A 145 20.02 3.84 10.47
C GLN A 145 20.07 2.86 11.65
N ARG A 146 20.01 1.56 11.37
CA ARG A 146 20.17 0.53 12.41
C ARG A 146 21.59 0.50 12.96
N ALA A 147 22.60 0.58 12.10
CA ALA A 147 24.00 0.63 12.51
C ALA A 147 24.28 1.87 13.36
N ASP A 148 23.83 3.05 12.92
CA ASP A 148 23.97 4.32 13.63
C ASP A 148 23.28 4.28 15.00
N PHE A 149 22.06 3.73 15.05
CA PHE A 149 21.34 3.52 16.32
C PHE A 149 22.15 2.66 17.28
N TRP A 150 22.71 1.54 16.81
CA TRP A 150 23.56 0.69 17.65
C TRP A 150 24.86 1.39 18.04
N ALA A 151 25.50 2.12 17.14
CA ALA A 151 26.73 2.85 17.43
C ALA A 151 26.53 3.93 18.50
N ALA A 152 25.39 4.64 18.45
CA ALA A 152 25.04 5.71 19.39
C ALA A 152 24.65 5.21 20.80
N LEU A 153 24.34 3.93 20.97
CA LEU A 153 23.97 3.38 22.27
C LEU A 153 25.18 3.19 23.19
N PRO A 154 25.07 3.55 24.49
CA PRO A 154 26.05 3.16 25.51
C PRO A 154 26.18 1.63 25.60
N GLU A 155 27.37 1.14 25.96
CA GLU A 155 27.64 -0.31 26.00
C GLU A 155 26.75 -1.05 27.01
N GLU A 156 26.44 -0.43 28.15
CA GLU A 156 25.50 -0.99 29.14
C GLU A 156 24.11 -1.24 28.54
N GLU A 157 23.62 -0.31 27.73
CA GLU A 157 22.31 -0.42 27.08
C GLU A 157 22.33 -1.44 25.94
N LYS A 158 23.46 -1.56 25.24
CA LYS A 158 23.69 -2.63 24.26
C LYS A 158 23.63 -4.00 24.94
N GLU A 159 24.27 -4.16 26.09
CA GLU A 159 24.27 -5.45 26.80
C GLU A 159 22.89 -5.79 27.36
N LYS A 160 22.17 -4.83 27.95
CA LYS A 160 20.76 -5.04 28.35
C LYS A 160 19.92 -5.56 27.18
N ARG A 161 20.07 -4.95 26.00
CA ARG A 161 19.36 -5.39 24.79
C ARG A 161 19.80 -6.78 24.32
N ARG A 162 21.10 -7.10 24.40
CA ARG A 162 21.62 -8.45 24.08
C ARG A 162 21.05 -9.50 25.04
N ILE A 163 20.98 -9.21 26.35
CA ILE A 163 20.39 -10.09 27.35
C ILE A 163 18.91 -10.34 27.04
N LEU A 164 18.13 -9.27 26.84
CA LEU A 164 16.71 -9.39 26.48
C LEU A 164 16.51 -10.18 25.18
N ALA A 165 17.37 -10.00 24.18
CA ALA A 165 17.33 -10.76 22.94
C ALA A 165 17.66 -12.25 23.17
N ARG A 166 18.65 -12.57 24.02
CA ARG A 166 19.00 -13.95 24.40
C ARG A 166 17.85 -14.63 25.14
N GLU A 167 17.21 -13.94 26.08
CA GLU A 167 16.07 -14.45 26.84
C GLU A 167 14.85 -14.70 25.96
N ARG A 168 14.43 -13.69 25.18
CA ARG A 168 13.34 -13.86 24.21
C ARG A 168 13.64 -14.97 23.21
N GLY A 169 14.88 -15.06 22.73
CA GLY A 169 15.31 -16.12 21.84
C GLY A 169 15.28 -17.51 22.49
N ARG A 170 15.55 -17.64 23.80
CA ARG A 170 15.42 -18.90 24.54
C ARG A 170 13.96 -19.33 24.63
N VAL A 171 13.09 -18.43 25.07
CA VAL A 171 11.64 -18.69 25.17
C VAL A 171 11.07 -19.07 23.81
N TRP A 172 11.32 -18.27 22.77
CA TRP A 172 10.84 -18.54 21.42
C TRP A 172 11.33 -19.89 20.87
N ARG A 173 12.61 -20.24 21.08
CA ARG A 173 13.14 -21.56 20.65
C ARG A 173 12.50 -22.73 21.40
N GLN A 174 12.12 -22.52 22.65
CA GLN A 174 11.42 -23.53 23.44
C GLN A 174 9.99 -23.71 22.93
N GLU A 175 9.22 -22.63 22.82
CA GLU A 175 7.84 -22.64 22.28
C GLU A 175 7.81 -23.24 20.87
N GLU A 176 8.75 -22.86 20.01
CA GLU A 176 8.84 -23.40 18.66
C GLU A 176 9.18 -24.89 18.65
N ARG A 177 10.03 -25.35 19.58
CA ARG A 177 10.32 -26.78 19.75
C ARG A 177 9.08 -27.55 20.21
N GLU A 178 8.36 -27.03 21.19
CA GLU A 178 7.11 -27.62 21.68
C GLU A 178 6.03 -27.64 20.58
N ARG A 179 5.96 -26.59 19.75
CA ARG A 179 5.09 -26.53 18.56
C ARG A 179 5.45 -27.63 17.56
N LEU A 180 6.73 -27.76 17.21
CA LEU A 180 7.20 -28.76 16.26
C LEU A 180 6.98 -30.18 16.77
N GLN A 181 7.15 -30.44 18.07
CA GLN A 181 6.92 -31.76 18.68
C GLN A 181 5.47 -32.23 18.56
N LYS A 182 4.49 -31.30 18.52
CA LYS A 182 3.08 -31.64 18.33
C LYS A 182 2.78 -32.19 16.92
N ASN A 183 3.66 -31.94 15.94
CA ASN A 183 3.55 -32.45 14.59
C ASN A 183 4.72 -33.42 14.25
N PRO A 184 4.49 -34.73 14.23
CA PRO A 184 5.55 -35.73 14.02
C PRO A 184 6.37 -35.54 12.74
N GLU A 185 5.74 -35.12 11.63
CA GLU A 185 6.43 -34.90 10.36
C GLU A 185 7.37 -33.69 10.41
N GLU A 186 6.89 -32.57 10.97
CA GLU A 186 7.71 -31.38 11.17
C GLU A 186 8.85 -31.63 12.14
N TRP A 187 8.60 -32.41 13.19
CA TRP A 187 9.62 -32.82 14.17
C TRP A 187 10.72 -33.67 13.52
N ALA A 188 10.37 -34.63 12.68
CA ALA A 188 11.34 -35.46 11.96
C ALA A 188 12.22 -34.61 11.02
N LYS A 189 11.62 -33.67 10.28
CA LYS A 189 12.36 -32.71 9.43
C LYS A 189 13.31 -31.85 10.26
N TYR A 190 12.85 -31.31 11.38
CA TYR A 190 13.68 -30.52 12.28
C TYR A 190 14.87 -31.32 12.84
N GLN A 191 14.66 -32.58 13.23
CA GLN A 191 15.73 -33.45 13.69
C GLN A 191 16.74 -33.80 12.59
N ALA A 192 16.28 -34.04 11.36
CA ALA A 192 17.16 -34.25 10.21
C ALA A 192 18.02 -33.00 9.93
N TYR A 193 17.40 -31.81 9.94
CA TYR A 193 18.09 -30.53 9.84
C TYR A 193 19.16 -30.36 10.93
N GLN A 194 18.82 -30.64 12.20
CA GLN A 194 19.77 -30.57 13.31
C GLN A 194 20.96 -31.52 13.14
N ARG A 195 20.72 -32.75 12.66
CA ARG A 195 21.79 -33.72 12.36
C ARG A 195 22.73 -33.21 11.27
N ALA A 196 22.17 -32.75 10.15
CA ALA A 196 22.94 -32.17 9.04
C ALA A 196 23.74 -30.93 9.48
N ALA A 197 23.13 -30.03 10.27
CA ALA A 197 23.81 -28.84 10.78
C ALA A 197 24.98 -29.20 11.70
N ARG A 198 24.82 -30.19 12.59
CA ARG A 198 25.91 -30.69 13.45
C ARG A 198 27.04 -31.32 12.62
N GLN A 199 26.71 -32.10 11.60
CA GLN A 199 27.70 -32.70 10.71
C GLN A 199 28.50 -31.63 9.96
N LYS A 200 27.80 -30.62 9.40
CA LYS A 200 28.43 -29.48 8.74
C LYS A 200 29.33 -28.69 9.70
N TYR A 201 28.88 -28.46 10.94
CA TYR A 201 29.70 -27.80 11.95
C TYR A 201 30.99 -28.58 12.26
N LYS A 202 30.90 -29.91 12.42
CA LYS A 202 32.08 -30.77 12.59
C LYS A 202 33.02 -30.70 11.39
N GLN A 203 32.51 -30.81 10.17
CA GLN A 203 33.31 -30.69 8.95
C GLN A 203 34.03 -29.35 8.88
N ASN A 204 33.34 -28.25 9.21
CA ASN A 204 33.95 -26.92 9.24
C ASN A 204 35.04 -26.80 10.31
N GLN A 205 34.86 -27.42 11.49
CA GLN A 205 35.90 -27.46 12.52
C GLN A 205 37.13 -28.24 12.06
N GLU A 206 36.95 -29.42 11.47
CA GLU A 206 38.05 -30.22 10.94
C GLU A 206 38.77 -29.51 9.79
N PHE A 207 38.01 -28.86 8.89
CA PHE A 207 38.58 -28.03 7.84
C PHE A 207 39.38 -26.86 8.41
N ALA A 208 38.86 -26.16 9.42
CA ALA A 208 39.58 -25.06 10.05
C ALA A 208 40.88 -25.51 10.74
N LYS A 209 40.88 -26.69 11.39
CA LYS A 209 42.09 -27.30 11.94
C LYS A 209 43.11 -27.62 10.84
N LEU A 210 42.65 -28.22 9.74
CA LEU A 210 43.51 -28.57 8.61
C LEU A 210 44.12 -27.31 7.97
N MET A 211 43.32 -26.25 7.77
CA MET A 211 43.82 -24.95 7.30
C MET A 211 44.87 -24.37 8.24
N LYS A 212 44.65 -24.42 9.56
CA LYS A 212 45.63 -23.96 10.54
C LYS A 212 46.94 -24.73 10.45
N GLN A 213 46.88 -26.06 10.36
CA GLN A 213 48.07 -26.92 10.20
C GLN A 213 48.80 -26.62 8.88
N THR A 214 48.07 -26.44 7.77
CA THR A 214 48.70 -26.07 6.49
C THR A 214 49.39 -24.71 6.57
N GLN A 215 48.80 -23.75 7.29
CA GLN A 215 49.40 -22.43 7.46
C GLN A 215 50.64 -22.48 8.36
N GLU A 216 50.64 -23.30 9.41
CA GLU A 216 51.82 -23.57 10.24
C GLU A 216 52.96 -24.20 9.41
N LEU A 217 52.65 -25.17 8.53
CA LEU A 217 53.64 -25.78 7.63
C LEU A 217 54.21 -24.78 6.60
N LEU A 218 53.36 -23.93 6.02
CA LEU A 218 53.81 -22.86 5.12
C LEU A 218 54.73 -21.87 5.83
N ASN A 219 54.40 -21.47 7.05
CA ASN A 219 55.23 -20.58 7.85
C ASN A 219 56.60 -21.22 8.16
N VAL A 220 56.64 -22.52 8.49
CA VAL A 220 57.91 -23.25 8.71
C VAL A 220 58.72 -23.39 7.42
N ALA A 221 58.06 -23.63 6.29
CA ALA A 221 58.73 -23.71 4.99
C ALA A 221 59.30 -22.35 4.54
N GLU A 222 58.61 -21.25 4.85
CA GLU A 222 59.13 -19.89 4.63
C GLU A 222 60.31 -19.54 5.53
N GLN A 223 60.30 -19.99 6.79
CA GLN A 223 61.42 -19.83 7.72
C GLN A 223 62.65 -20.68 7.32
N ASN A 224 62.44 -21.83 6.68
CA ASN A 224 63.50 -22.72 6.19
C ASN A 224 63.93 -22.47 4.74
N LYS A 225 63.43 -21.40 4.09
CA LYS A 225 63.98 -21.00 2.79
C LYS A 225 65.44 -20.60 2.98
N PRO A 226 66.40 -21.23 2.28
CA PRO A 226 67.78 -20.76 2.32
C PRO A 226 67.79 -19.31 1.83
N LYS A 227 68.45 -18.42 2.59
CA LYS A 227 68.76 -17.08 2.09
C LYS A 227 69.43 -17.28 0.74
N ARG A 228 68.86 -16.70 -0.32
CA ARG A 228 69.57 -16.61 -1.59
C ARG A 228 70.77 -15.70 -1.31
N ASP A 229 71.96 -16.30 -1.26
CA ASP A 229 73.21 -15.55 -1.29
C ASP A 229 73.24 -14.77 -2.60
N GLY A 230 73.18 -13.44 -2.49
CA GLY A 230 73.06 -12.54 -3.63
C GLY A 230 72.63 -11.14 -3.22
N ASP A 231 73.42 -10.50 -2.35
CA ASP A 231 73.78 -9.08 -2.36
C ASP A 231 75.23 -8.94 -1.87
#